data_AF-A0A645HMN6-F1
#
_entry.id   AF-A0A645HMN6-F1
#
_cell.length_a   1.000
_cell.length_b   1.000
_cell.length_c   1.000
_cell.angle_alpha   90.00
_cell.angle_beta   90.00
_cell.angle_gamma   90.00
#
_symmetry.space_group_name_H-M   'P 1'
#
loop_
_entity.id
_entity.type
_entity.pdbx_description
1 polymer ?
#
loop_
_entity_poly.entity_id
_entity_poly.type
_entity_poly.pdbx_seq_one_letter_code
_entity_poly.pdbx_strand_id
1 'polypeptide(L)'
;MRQRGLCWHWADDLESRLAQLNPRTLEFHRAVARLGRSGEHSAVVLTARGQSFDRGIVLDAWRHGGKLHWASVKDDQFFYPWIRVRVVDGQ
;
A
#
# COMPACT_ATOMS: atom_id res chain seq x y z
N MET A 1 15.99 5.51 18.13
CA MET A 1 15.02 5.23 17.06
C MET A 1 15.11 3.75 16.70
N ARG A 2 13.98 3.06 16.48
CA ARG A 2 14.00 1.71 15.89
C ARG A 2 14.43 1.82 14.43
N GLN A 3 15.31 0.92 13.99
CA GLN A 3 15.84 0.91 12.63
C GLN A 3 14.80 0.53 11.57
N ARG A 4 13.74 -0.20 11.98
CA ARG A 4 12.64 -0.66 11.11
C ARG A 4 11.30 -0.63 11.86
N GLY A 5 10.21 -0.88 11.13
CA GLY A 5 8.85 -0.98 11.66
C GLY A 5 7.95 0.22 11.37
N LEU A 6 8.43 1.14 10.53
CA LEU A 6 7.62 2.24 9.98
C LEU A 6 6.67 1.71 8.89
N CYS A 7 5.57 2.42 8.63
CA CYS A 7 4.57 2.01 7.64
C CYS A 7 5.15 1.71 6.25
N TRP A 8 6.10 2.53 5.79
CA TRP A 8 6.74 2.33 4.48
C TRP A 8 7.57 1.04 4.41
N HIS A 9 8.28 0.68 5.47
CA HIS A 9 9.00 -0.61 5.54
C HIS A 9 8.05 -1.80 5.40
N TRP A 10 6.89 -1.74 6.07
CA TRP A 10 5.88 -2.81 5.97
C TRP A 10 5.25 -2.89 4.59
N ALA A 11 5.03 -1.74 3.95
CA ALA A 11 4.54 -1.69 2.57
C ALA A 11 5.59 -2.22 1.57
N ASP A 12 6.89 -1.96 1.78
CA ASP A 12 7.99 -2.51 0.96
C ASP A 12 8.07 -4.03 1.08
N ASP A 13 8.07 -4.52 2.32
CA ASP A 13 8.16 -5.96 2.62
C ASP A 13 6.93 -6.70 2.05
N LEU A 14 5.73 -6.10 2.17
CA LEU A 14 4.50 -6.65 1.61
C LEU A 14 4.52 -6.66 0.08
N GLU A 15 4.88 -5.54 -0.56
CA GLU A 15 4.97 -5.43 -2.03
C GLU A 15 5.98 -6.45 -2.59
N SER A 16 7.15 -6.57 -1.96
CA SER A 16 8.19 -7.54 -2.32
C SER A 16 7.69 -8.98 -2.22
N ARG A 17 6.93 -9.31 -1.17
CA ARG A 17 6.35 -10.64 -0.99
C ARG A 17 5.25 -10.94 -2.00
N LEU A 18 4.40 -9.95 -2.31
CA LEU A 18 3.33 -10.08 -3.28
C LEU A 18 3.88 -10.24 -4.71
N ALA A 19 4.96 -9.55 -5.06
CA ALA A 19 5.63 -9.68 -6.36
C ALA A 19 6.09 -11.12 -6.64
N GLN A 20 6.55 -11.84 -5.62
CA GLN A 20 6.99 -13.26 -5.74
C GLN A 20 5.86 -14.21 -6.15
N LEU A 21 4.59 -13.80 -6.03
CA LEU A 21 3.45 -14.61 -6.48
C LEU A 21 3.33 -14.65 -8.01
N ASN A 22 4.08 -13.81 -8.74
CA ASN A 22 4.05 -13.71 -10.19
C ASN A 22 2.63 -13.63 -10.76
N PRO A 23 1.79 -12.68 -10.29
CA PRO A 23 0.39 -12.63 -10.68
C PRO A 23 0.24 -12.33 -12.18
N ARG A 24 -0.65 -13.09 -12.84
CA ARG A 24 -0.99 -12.85 -14.26
C ARG A 24 -2.08 -11.80 -14.43
N THR A 25 -3.06 -11.80 -13.52
CA THR A 25 -4.30 -11.03 -13.62
C THR A 25 -4.39 -9.86 -12.63
N LEU A 26 -3.42 -9.74 -11.73
CA LEU A 26 -3.42 -8.75 -10.66
C LEU A 26 -2.21 -7.82 -10.78
N GLU A 27 -2.40 -6.58 -10.35
CA GLU A 27 -1.35 -5.57 -10.25
C GLU A 27 -1.27 -5.03 -8.82
N PHE A 28 -0.05 -4.79 -8.37
CA PHE A 28 0.22 -4.17 -7.07
C PHE A 28 0.75 -2.76 -7.30
N HIS A 29 0.32 -1.84 -6.44
CA HIS A 29 0.68 -0.44 -6.53
C HIS A 29 1.03 0.09 -5.15
N ARG A 30 2.14 0.83 -5.05
CA ARG A 30 2.39 1.63 -3.86
C ARG A 30 1.31 2.69 -3.67
N ALA A 31 0.77 2.74 -2.47
CA ALA A 31 -0.20 3.73 -2.05
C ALA A 31 0.32 4.51 -0.83
N VAL A 32 0.16 5.84 -0.86
CA VAL A 32 0.49 6.70 0.27
C VAL A 32 -0.68 7.59 0.57
N ALA A 33 -1.06 7.68 1.84
CA ALA A 33 -2.00 8.67 2.34
C ALA A 33 -1.21 9.83 2.94
N ARG A 34 -1.67 11.07 2.67
CA ARG A 34 -1.10 12.31 3.27
C ARG A 34 0.41 12.48 2.99
N LEU A 35 0.85 12.14 1.77
CA LEU A 35 2.25 12.26 1.33
C LEU A 35 2.85 13.63 1.67
N GLY A 36 4.01 13.64 2.31
CA GLY A 36 4.76 14.82 2.74
C GLY A 36 4.15 15.57 3.92
N ARG A 37 3.16 14.99 4.62
CA ARG A 37 2.46 15.63 5.75
C ARG A 37 2.51 14.76 7.00
N SER A 38 2.19 15.36 8.14
CA SER A 38 2.00 14.62 9.39
C SER A 38 0.91 13.55 9.24
N GLY A 39 1.19 12.35 9.74
CA GLY A 39 0.32 11.19 9.56
C GLY A 39 0.43 10.54 8.18
N GLU A 40 1.53 10.76 7.45
CA GLU A 40 1.82 10.00 6.24
C GLU A 40 1.77 8.49 6.53
N HIS A 41 1.07 7.76 5.68
CA HIS A 41 0.89 6.33 5.83
C HIS A 41 1.05 5.62 4.50
N SER A 42 1.81 4.52 4.49
CA SER A 42 2.12 3.74 3.30
C SER A 42 1.46 2.37 3.36
N ALA A 43 0.91 1.94 2.23
CA ALA A 43 0.27 0.64 2.04
C ALA A 43 0.48 0.16 0.60
N VAL A 44 -0.05 -1.03 0.28
CA VAL A 44 -0.12 -1.55 -1.10
C VAL A 44 -1.58 -1.54 -1.53
N VAL A 45 -1.87 -1.13 -2.77
CA VAL A 45 -3.19 -1.33 -3.38
C VAL A 45 -3.09 -2.42 -4.44
N LEU A 46 -4.01 -3.37 -4.34
CA LEU A 46 -4.22 -4.44 -5.30
C LEU A 46 -5.34 -4.07 -6.26
N THR A 47 -5.11 -4.26 -7.55
CA THR A 47 -6.13 -4.11 -8.61
C THR A 47 -6.13 -5.32 -9.54
N ALA A 48 -7.22 -5.52 -10.27
CA ALA A 48 -7.16 -6.34 -11.48
C ALA A 48 -6.35 -5.61 -12.56
N ARG A 49 -5.69 -6.36 -13.46
CA ARG A 49 -4.93 -5.77 -14.57
C ARG A 49 -5.81 -4.83 -15.39
N GLY A 50 -5.38 -3.58 -15.54
CA GLY A 50 -6.12 -2.53 -16.27
C GLY A 50 -7.27 -1.89 -15.49
N GLN A 51 -7.54 -2.32 -14.26
CA GLN A 51 -8.51 -1.67 -13.39
C GLN A 51 -7.94 -0.37 -12.80
N SER A 52 -8.79 0.63 -12.62
CA SER A 52 -8.38 1.90 -12.01
C SER A 52 -8.03 1.72 -10.52
N PHE A 53 -7.11 2.56 -10.03
CA PHE A 53 -6.61 2.49 -8.66
C PHE A 53 -7.70 2.66 -7.60
N ASP A 54 -8.64 3.59 -7.82
CA ASP A 54 -9.75 3.88 -6.90
C ASP A 54 -10.74 2.71 -6.74
N ARG A 55 -10.70 1.75 -7.66
CA ARG A 55 -11.50 0.51 -7.64
C ARG A 55 -10.75 -0.66 -6.99
N GLY A 56 -9.52 -0.44 -6.52
CA GLY A 56 -8.67 -1.45 -5.90
C GLY A 56 -9.01 -1.76 -4.44
N ILE A 57 -8.22 -2.66 -3.87
CA ILE A 57 -8.26 -3.07 -2.46
C ILE A 57 -6.96 -2.62 -1.80
N VAL A 58 -7.05 -1.85 -0.73
CA VAL A 58 -5.91 -1.51 0.13
C VAL A 58 -5.52 -2.75 0.92
N LEU A 59 -4.23 -3.04 0.96
CA LEU A 59 -3.57 -4.07 1.75
C LEU A 59 -2.55 -3.37 2.67
N ASP A 60 -2.82 -3.40 3.97
CA ASP A 60 -2.06 -2.65 4.96
C ASP A 60 -1.67 -3.56 6.13
N ALA A 61 -0.42 -4.02 6.10
CA ALA A 61 0.11 -4.94 7.10
C ALA A 61 0.53 -4.23 8.40
N TRP A 62 0.65 -2.90 8.39
CA TRP A 62 1.13 -2.13 9.53
C TRP A 62 0.00 -1.75 10.50
N ARG A 63 -1.18 -1.39 9.99
CA ARG A 63 -2.30 -0.79 10.75
C ARG A 63 -2.69 -1.55 12.02
N HIS A 64 -2.66 -2.88 11.98
CA HIS A 64 -3.01 -3.75 13.11
C HIS A 64 -1.83 -4.59 13.59
N GLY A 65 -0.61 -4.07 13.47
CA GLY A 65 0.60 -4.71 14.02
C GLY A 65 0.89 -6.09 13.44
N GLY A 66 0.66 -6.28 12.13
CA GLY A 66 0.93 -7.53 11.43
C GLY A 66 -0.29 -8.40 11.13
N LYS A 67 -1.45 -8.10 11.70
CA LYS A 67 -2.71 -8.60 11.14
C LYS A 67 -3.06 -7.78 9.91
N LEU A 68 -3.08 -8.41 8.74
CA LEU A 68 -3.36 -7.72 7.48
C LEU A 68 -4.71 -7.02 7.55
N HIS A 69 -4.70 -5.70 7.38
CA HIS A 69 -5.90 -4.94 7.10
C HIS A 69 -6.19 -4.95 5.60
N TRP A 70 -7.46 -5.05 5.24
CA TRP A 70 -7.92 -4.80 3.89
C TRP A 70 -9.25 -4.04 3.85
N ALA A 71 -9.40 -3.20 2.85
CA ALA A 71 -10.62 -2.45 2.57
C ALA A 71 -10.63 -2.05 1.08
N SER A 72 -11.79 -1.70 0.51
CA SER A 72 -11.77 -1.06 -0.81
C SER A 72 -11.13 0.33 -0.67
N VAL A 73 -10.41 0.78 -1.71
CA VAL A 73 -9.82 2.14 -1.71
C VAL A 73 -10.90 3.18 -1.44
N LYS A 74 -12.06 3.03 -2.09
CA LYS A 74 -13.20 3.93 -1.93
C LYS A 74 -13.71 4.03 -0.48
N ASP A 75 -13.86 2.90 0.21
CA ASP A 75 -14.41 2.88 1.57
C ASP A 75 -13.39 3.39 2.60
N ASP A 76 -12.09 3.18 2.36
CA ASP A 76 -11.01 3.65 3.22
C ASP A 76 -10.62 5.13 2.96
N GLN A 77 -10.99 5.66 1.78
CA GLN A 77 -10.58 6.99 1.28
C GLN A 77 -10.91 8.14 2.24
N PHE A 78 -12.02 8.02 2.99
CA PHE A 78 -12.46 9.05 3.92
C PHE A 78 -11.44 9.27 5.06
N PHE A 79 -10.84 8.20 5.58
CA PHE A 79 -9.86 8.26 6.66
C PHE A 79 -8.43 8.41 6.10
N TYR A 80 -8.15 7.70 5.02
CA TYR A 80 -6.85 7.67 4.36
C TYR A 80 -7.00 8.11 2.90
N PRO A 81 -6.63 9.36 2.56
CA PRO A 81 -6.74 9.85 1.20
C PRO A 81 -5.63 9.24 0.32
N TRP A 82 -5.83 8.00 -0.11
CA TRP A 82 -4.85 7.23 -0.85
C TRP A 82 -4.56 7.85 -2.21
N ILE A 83 -3.27 8.00 -2.51
CA ILE A 83 -2.78 8.29 -3.84
C ILE A 83 -1.80 7.21 -4.27
N ARG A 84 -1.84 6.87 -5.56
CA ARG A 84 -0.82 6.00 -6.17
C ARG A 84 0.48 6.79 -6.30
N VAL A 85 1.57 6.21 -5.80
CA VAL A 85 2.93 6.75 -6.03
C VAL A 85 3.74 5.77 -6.85
N ARG A 86 4.80 6.26 -7.50
CA ARG A 86 5.84 5.41 -8.07
C ARG A 86 7.01 5.46 -7.09
N VAL A 87 7.40 4.30 -6.57
CA VAL A 87 8.66 4.18 -5.85
C VAL A 87 9.76 4.18 -6.92
N VAL A 88 10.68 5.13 -6.82
CA VAL A 88 11.90 5.13 -7.62
C VAL A 88 12.96 4.46 -6.75
N ASP A 89 13.51 3.34 -7.20
CA ASP A 89 14.54 2.62 -6.45
C ASP A 89 15.75 3.54 -6.18
N GLY A 90 16.07 3.79 -4.90
CA GLY A 90 17.25 4.57 -4.52
C GLY A 90 17.17 5.50 -3.30
N GLN A 91 16.19 5.35 -2.40
CA GLN A 91 16.18 6.03 -1.09
C GLN A 91 16.19 5.04 0.07
#